data_AF-A0A969F5W7-F1
#
_entry.id   AF-A0A969F5W7-F1
#
_cell.length_a   1.000
_cell.length_b   1.000
_cell.length_c   1.000
_cell.angle_alpha   90.00
_cell.angle_beta   90.00
_cell.angle_gamma   90.00
#
_symmetry.space_group_name_H-M   'P 1'
#
loop_
_entity.id
_entity.type
_entity.pdbx_description
1 polymer ?
#
loop_
_entity_poly.entity_id
_entity_poly.type
_entity_poly.pdbx_seq_one_letter_code
_entity_poly.pdbx_strand_id
1 'polypeptide(L)'
;MWSRPDTLLRKMSGVPLGVGRAVIDSAIDLLAQKSDRLTGARYRDMPDIQRAVGQAEAWLGAARAYVFASLEAQWRKLERNEPLTQHERAATFLARQHAFQTGRQIAQLMYDTIGGVAVYAKNPFDRYLRDMNTACQHIVAQAKTLESPGGLLLGVEDRSARML
;
A
#
# COMPACT_ATOMS: atom_id res chain seq x y z
N MET A 1 -10.31 -16.72 -12.50
CA MET A 1 -9.86 -15.31 -12.43
C MET A 1 -9.07 -14.84 -13.66
N TRP A 2 -8.32 -15.73 -14.30
CA TRP A 2 -7.26 -15.37 -15.27
C TRP A 2 -7.68 -15.36 -16.74
N SER A 3 -8.87 -15.85 -17.03
CA SER A 3 -9.53 -15.78 -18.33
C SER A 3 -10.36 -14.51 -18.53
N ARG A 4 -10.43 -13.63 -17.52
CA ARG A 4 -11.21 -12.38 -17.57
C ARG A 4 -10.28 -11.17 -17.55
N PRO A 5 -10.68 -10.03 -18.16
CA PRO A 5 -9.91 -8.80 -18.10
C PRO A 5 -9.81 -8.31 -16.64
N ASP A 6 -8.65 -8.53 -16.01
CA ASP A 6 -8.33 -7.99 -14.68
C ASP A 6 -8.00 -6.48 -14.72
N THR A 7 -8.09 -5.85 -15.89
CA THR A 7 -7.76 -4.44 -16.14
C THR A 7 -8.50 -3.47 -15.20
N LEU A 8 -9.74 -3.78 -14.81
CA LEU A 8 -10.53 -2.95 -13.90
C LEU A 8 -9.92 -2.81 -12.49
N LEU A 9 -9.25 -3.84 -11.99
CA LEU A 9 -8.75 -3.87 -10.62
C LEU A 9 -7.32 -3.34 -10.49
N ARG A 10 -6.57 -3.23 -11.60
CA ARG A 10 -5.18 -2.77 -11.61
C ARG A 10 -5.01 -1.33 -11.13
N LYS A 11 -5.99 -0.46 -11.42
CA LYS A 11 -5.98 0.95 -10.99
C LYS A 11 -6.15 1.15 -9.48
N MET A 12 -6.68 0.16 -8.76
CA MET A 12 -7.05 0.33 -7.35
C MET A 12 -5.85 0.52 -6.43
N SER A 13 -4.65 0.08 -6.82
CA SER A 13 -3.41 0.33 -6.08
C SER A 13 -3.03 1.82 -6.03
N GLY A 14 -3.56 2.66 -6.93
CA GLY A 14 -3.33 4.10 -6.91
C GLY A 14 -3.87 4.78 -5.66
N VAL A 15 -5.00 4.31 -5.12
CA VAL A 15 -5.63 4.87 -3.92
C VAL A 15 -4.73 4.73 -2.68
N PRO A 16 -4.30 3.53 -2.26
CA PRO A 16 -3.47 3.40 -1.07
C PRO A 16 -2.06 3.99 -1.23
N LEU A 17 -1.51 4.01 -2.45
CA LEU A 17 -0.23 4.69 -2.72
C LEU A 17 -0.36 6.21 -2.57
N GLY A 18 -1.46 6.79 -3.07
CA GLY A 18 -1.74 8.22 -2.94
C GLY A 18 -1.97 8.62 -1.48
N VAL A 19 -2.78 7.84 -0.74
CA VAL A 19 -3.00 8.08 0.69
C VAL A 19 -1.69 7.93 1.47
N GLY A 20 -0.88 6.90 1.19
CA GLY A 20 0.43 6.72 1.81
C GLY A 20 1.35 7.93 1.62
N ARG A 21 1.45 8.46 0.40
CA ARG A 21 2.22 9.69 0.12
C ARG A 21 1.69 10.89 0.91
N ALA A 22 0.37 11.14 0.83
CA ALA A 22 -0.27 12.27 1.51
C ALA A 22 -0.10 12.22 3.03
N VAL A 23 -0.17 11.03 3.62
CA VAL A 23 0.09 10.79 5.05
C VAL A 23 1.51 11.20 5.41
N ILE A 24 2.51 10.73 4.66
CA ILE A 24 3.92 11.01 4.94
C ILE A 24 4.22 12.50 4.79
N ASP A 25 3.75 13.13 3.71
CA ASP A 25 3.95 14.58 3.48
C ASP A 25 3.36 15.41 4.62
N SER A 26 2.10 15.12 4.98
CA SER A 26 1.43 15.81 6.09
C SER A 26 2.19 15.61 7.41
N ALA A 27 2.71 14.40 7.64
CA ALA A 27 3.47 14.08 8.85
C ALA A 27 4.80 14.82 8.90
N ILE A 28 5.55 14.88 7.79
CA ILE A 28 6.81 15.62 7.69
C ILE A 28 6.57 17.10 8.01
N ASP A 29 5.57 17.71 7.40
CA ASP A 29 5.23 19.13 7.62
C ASP A 29 4.92 19.41 9.10
N LEU A 30 4.12 18.55 9.75
CA LEU A 30 3.76 18.70 11.16
C LEU A 30 4.97 18.46 12.08
N LEU A 31 5.70 17.37 11.87
CA LEU A 31 6.80 16.94 12.73
C LEU A 31 8.00 17.88 12.64
N ALA A 32 8.21 18.55 11.50
CA ALA A 32 9.24 19.57 11.31
C ALA A 32 9.06 20.78 12.23
N GLN A 33 7.81 21.10 12.61
CA GLN A 33 7.45 22.26 13.44
C GLN A 33 7.15 21.88 14.89
N LYS A 34 6.95 20.58 15.17
CA LYS A 34 6.50 20.10 16.48
C LYS A 34 7.66 20.04 17.49
N SER A 35 7.38 20.47 18.71
CA SER A 35 8.23 20.26 19.89
C SER A 35 7.48 19.48 20.97
N ASP A 36 8.23 18.75 21.77
CA ASP A 36 7.73 18.08 22.96
C ASP A 36 7.32 19.10 24.02
N ARG A 37 6.16 18.90 24.63
CA ARG A 37 5.58 19.87 25.56
C ARG A 37 6.30 19.91 26.91
N LEU A 38 6.90 18.79 27.33
CA LEU A 38 7.54 18.68 28.64
C LEU A 38 9.02 19.06 28.57
N THR A 39 9.71 18.59 27.53
CA THR A 39 11.16 18.73 27.37
C THR A 39 11.56 19.90 26.47
N GLY A 40 10.65 20.40 25.63
CA GLY A 40 10.94 21.43 24.62
C GLY A 40 11.75 20.90 23.42
N ALA A 41 12.14 19.62 23.42
CA ALA A 41 12.91 19.01 22.35
C ALA A 41 12.12 19.00 21.03
N ARG A 42 12.77 19.34 19.93
CA ARG A 42 12.15 19.36 18.61
C ARG A 42 12.02 17.93 18.09
N TYR A 43 10.83 17.57 17.61
CA TYR A 43 10.55 16.20 17.12
C TYR A 43 11.45 15.82 15.95
N ARG A 44 11.73 16.77 15.06
CA ARG A 44 12.64 16.55 13.92
C ARG A 44 14.06 16.13 14.31
N ASP A 45 14.50 16.43 15.54
CA ASP A 45 15.83 16.11 16.05
C ASP A 45 15.83 14.78 16.83
N MET A 46 14.66 14.13 17.00
CA MET A 46 14.53 12.87 17.74
C MET A 46 14.78 11.64 16.83
N PRO A 47 15.69 10.72 17.18
CA PRO A 47 16.02 9.55 16.36
C PRO A 47 14.82 8.64 16.05
N ASP A 48 13.91 8.46 17.00
CA ASP A 48 12.73 7.60 16.81
C ASP A 48 11.76 8.18 15.78
N ILE A 49 11.60 9.51 15.75
CA ILE A 49 10.77 10.21 14.75
C ILE A 49 11.41 10.11 13.36
N GLN A 50 12.72 10.35 13.26
CA GLN A 50 13.47 10.23 12.01
C GLN A 50 13.37 8.80 11.45
N ARG A 51 13.50 7.79 12.32
CA ARG A 51 13.36 6.37 11.95
C ARG A 51 11.96 6.06 11.43
N ALA A 52 10.91 6.56 12.08
CA ALA A 52 9.54 6.33 11.64
C ALA A 52 9.27 6.91 10.24
N VAL A 53 9.74 8.15 9.98
CA VAL A 53 9.61 8.79 8.66
C VAL A 53 10.40 8.02 7.60
N GLY A 54 11.67 7.68 7.87
CA GLY A 54 12.50 6.90 6.95
C GLY A 54 11.90 5.52 6.64
N GLN A 55 11.32 4.86 7.64
CA GLN A 55 10.66 3.57 7.46
C GLN A 55 9.43 3.68 6.56
N ALA A 56 8.60 4.72 6.74
CA ALA A 56 7.42 4.96 5.94
C ALA A 56 7.79 5.26 4.46
N GLU A 57 8.82 6.06 4.22
CA GLU A 57 9.35 6.33 2.88
C GLU A 57 9.83 5.05 2.18
N ALA A 58 10.59 4.21 2.90
CA ALA A 58 11.06 2.94 2.36
C ALA A 58 9.90 1.99 2.00
N TRP A 59 8.89 1.89 2.86
CA TRP A 59 7.70 1.09 2.60
C TRP A 59 6.92 1.60 1.37
N LEU A 60 6.68 2.91 1.29
CA LEU A 60 5.96 3.49 0.15
C LEU A 60 6.74 3.29 -1.15
N GLY A 61 8.06 3.52 -1.13
CA GLY A 61 8.94 3.29 -2.27
C GLY A 61 8.89 1.86 -2.77
N ALA A 62 8.99 0.88 -1.86
CA ALA A 62 8.93 -0.54 -2.21
C ALA A 62 7.57 -0.93 -2.81
N ALA A 63 6.46 -0.52 -2.17
CA ALA A 63 5.12 -0.81 -2.67
C ALA A 63 4.86 -0.16 -4.04
N ARG A 64 5.28 1.09 -4.22
CA ARG A 64 5.18 1.80 -5.49
C ARG A 64 6.00 1.10 -6.57
N ALA A 65 7.26 0.80 -6.30
CA ALA A 65 8.13 0.11 -7.24
C ALA A 65 7.53 -1.24 -7.68
N TYR A 66 6.98 -2.02 -6.75
CA TYR A 66 6.38 -3.30 -7.08
C TYR A 66 5.14 -3.16 -7.99
N VAL A 67 4.28 -2.19 -7.70
CA VAL A 67 3.10 -1.89 -8.54
C VAL A 67 3.53 -1.52 -9.96
N PHE A 68 4.43 -0.54 -10.13
CA PHE A 68 4.84 -0.12 -11.47
C PHE A 68 5.64 -1.19 -12.21
N ALA A 69 6.57 -1.88 -11.55
CA ALA A 69 7.36 -2.93 -12.17
C ALA A 69 6.48 -4.10 -12.66
N SER A 70 5.50 -4.52 -11.87
CA SER A 70 4.58 -5.60 -12.28
C SER A 70 3.68 -5.19 -13.45
N LEU A 71 3.21 -3.95 -13.47
CA LEU A 71 2.40 -3.41 -14.57
C LEU A 71 3.21 -3.28 -15.86
N GLU A 72 4.42 -2.73 -15.77
CA GLU A 72 5.34 -2.55 -16.90
C GLU A 72 5.71 -3.89 -17.53
N ALA A 73 6.04 -4.90 -16.71
CA ALA A 73 6.35 -6.23 -17.20
C ALA A 73 5.18 -6.85 -17.98
N GLN A 74 3.96 -6.76 -17.44
CA GLN A 74 2.78 -7.25 -18.16
C GLN A 74 2.49 -6.45 -19.42
N TRP A 75 2.60 -5.11 -19.35
CA TRP A 75 2.36 -4.22 -20.48
C TRP A 75 3.23 -4.60 -21.68
N ARG A 76 4.54 -4.72 -21.46
CA ARG A 76 5.51 -5.09 -22.51
C ARG A 76 5.23 -6.45 -23.13
N LYS A 77 4.77 -7.43 -22.35
CA LYS A 77 4.39 -8.77 -22.85
C LYS A 77 3.16 -8.69 -23.74
N LEU A 78 2.14 -7.96 -23.29
CA LEU A 78 0.89 -7.79 -24.02
C LEU A 78 1.10 -7.03 -25.34
N GLU A 79 1.92 -5.98 -25.37
CA GLU A 79 2.28 -5.26 -26.61
C GLU A 79 2.92 -6.16 -27.66
N ARG A 80 3.68 -7.18 -27.23
CA ARG A 80 4.33 -8.15 -28.11
C ARG A 80 3.49 -9.39 -28.40
N ASN A 81 2.24 -9.45 -27.91
CA ASN A 81 1.39 -10.64 -27.97
C ASN A 81 2.06 -11.90 -27.35
N GLU A 82 2.92 -11.72 -26.36
CA GLU A 82 3.57 -12.81 -25.65
C GLU A 82 2.72 -13.30 -24.47
N PRO A 83 2.66 -14.63 -24.22
CA PRO A 83 1.97 -15.15 -23.05
C PRO A 83 2.68 -14.71 -21.76
N LEU A 84 1.87 -14.41 -20.73
CA LEU A 84 2.38 -14.15 -19.38
C LEU A 84 2.69 -15.45 -18.65
N THR A 85 3.84 -15.49 -17.98
CA THR A 85 4.19 -16.54 -17.02
C THR A 85 3.26 -16.53 -15.80
N GLN A 86 3.27 -17.62 -15.03
CA GLN A 86 2.53 -17.70 -13.76
C GLN A 86 2.98 -16.61 -12.77
N HIS A 87 4.28 -16.34 -12.70
CA HIS A 87 4.85 -15.26 -11.87
C HIS A 87 4.36 -13.88 -12.28
N GLU A 88 4.43 -13.55 -13.57
CA GLU A 88 3.98 -12.23 -14.07
C GLU A 88 2.49 -12.02 -13.83
N ARG A 89 1.67 -13.07 -13.98
CA ARG A 89 0.24 -13.03 -13.66
C ARG A 89 -0.01 -12.80 -12.17
N ALA A 90 0.69 -13.51 -11.29
CA ALA A 90 0.56 -13.35 -9.85
C ALA A 90 1.02 -11.95 -9.37
N ALA A 91 2.08 -11.40 -9.98
CA ALA A 91 2.76 -10.20 -9.50
C ALA A 91 1.83 -8.98 -9.36
N THR A 92 0.96 -8.70 -10.33
CA THR A 92 0.07 -7.52 -10.25
C THR A 92 -0.98 -7.65 -9.15
N PHE A 93 -1.43 -8.88 -8.86
CA PHE A 93 -2.34 -9.15 -7.75
C PHE A 93 -1.67 -8.92 -6.40
N LEU A 94 -0.48 -9.50 -6.24
CA LEU A 94 0.34 -9.36 -5.05
C LEU A 94 0.71 -7.89 -4.81
N ALA A 95 1.15 -7.18 -5.85
CA ALA A 95 1.52 -5.77 -5.76
C ALA A 95 0.35 -4.88 -5.35
N ARG A 96 -0.85 -5.12 -5.89
CA ARG A 96 -2.06 -4.39 -5.48
C ARG A 96 -2.37 -4.63 -4.01
N GLN A 97 -2.47 -5.89 -3.58
CA GLN A 97 -2.81 -6.22 -2.21
C GLN A 97 -1.77 -5.64 -1.24
N HIS A 98 -0.48 -5.78 -1.58
CA HIS A 98 0.62 -5.22 -0.80
C HIS A 98 0.49 -3.70 -0.67
N ALA A 99 0.18 -2.97 -1.76
CA ALA A 99 -0.01 -1.53 -1.71
C ALA A 99 -1.11 -1.10 -0.71
N PHE A 100 -2.25 -1.81 -0.65
CA PHE A 100 -3.29 -1.55 0.35
C PHE A 100 -2.79 -1.74 1.77
N GLN A 101 -2.10 -2.85 2.04
CA GLN A 101 -1.56 -3.13 3.37
C GLN A 101 -0.49 -2.13 3.78
N THR A 102 0.40 -1.77 2.86
CA THR A 102 1.44 -0.76 3.07
C THR A 102 0.82 0.61 3.37
N GLY A 103 -0.20 1.04 2.62
CA GLY A 103 -0.90 2.31 2.91
C GLY A 103 -1.49 2.34 4.31
N ARG A 104 -2.10 1.22 4.76
CA ARG A 104 -2.61 1.08 6.13
C ARG A 104 -1.51 1.11 7.18
N GLN A 105 -0.39 0.43 6.93
CA GLN A 105 0.77 0.43 7.84
C GLN A 105 1.38 1.83 7.97
N ILE A 106 1.52 2.57 6.87
CA ILE A 106 2.00 3.96 6.87
C ILE A 106 1.04 4.86 7.66
N ALA A 107 -0.27 4.74 7.42
CA ALA A 107 -1.28 5.52 8.14
C ALA A 107 -1.21 5.28 9.65
N GLN A 108 -1.13 4.02 10.08
CA GLN A 108 -0.99 3.66 11.49
C GLN A 108 0.32 4.20 12.09
N LEU A 109 1.46 3.94 11.44
CA LEU A 109 2.76 4.37 11.93
C LEU A 109 2.82 5.89 12.14
N MET A 110 2.33 6.68 11.18
CA MET A 110 2.33 8.14 11.31
C MET A 110 1.32 8.63 12.35
N TYR A 111 0.16 7.99 12.47
CA TYR A 111 -0.81 8.30 13.53
C TYR A 111 -0.18 8.14 14.93
N ASP A 112 0.52 7.03 15.15
CA ASP A 112 1.21 6.74 16.41
C ASP A 112 2.39 7.69 16.65
N THR A 113 3.20 7.95 15.61
CA THR A 113 4.38 8.85 15.66
C THR A 113 4.00 10.29 16.03
N ILE A 114 2.86 10.76 15.54
CA ILE A 114 2.38 12.12 15.79
C ILE A 114 1.79 12.25 17.19
N GLY A 115 1.21 11.18 17.73
CA GLY A 115 0.61 11.15 19.06
C GLY A 115 -0.66 12.00 19.16
N GLY A 116 -0.96 12.50 20.37
CA GLY A 116 -2.29 13.03 20.70
C GLY A 116 -2.86 14.14 19.78
N VAL A 117 -2.02 14.88 19.05
CA VAL A 117 -2.52 15.89 18.10
C VAL A 117 -3.15 15.27 16.84
N ALA A 118 -2.86 14.01 16.54
CA ALA A 118 -3.41 13.28 15.40
C ALA A 118 -4.93 13.06 15.49
N VAL A 119 -5.48 13.04 16.71
CA VAL A 119 -6.91 12.81 16.99
C VAL A 119 -7.78 14.00 16.61
N TYR A 120 -7.24 15.22 16.64
CA TYR A 120 -8.05 16.42 16.41
C TYR A 120 -8.37 16.57 14.92
N ALA A 121 -9.66 16.81 14.61
CA ALA A 121 -10.18 16.95 13.25
C ALA A 121 -9.53 18.05 12.40
N LYS A 122 -8.85 19.02 13.03
CA LYS A 122 -8.04 20.02 12.32
C LYS A 122 -6.85 19.41 11.56
N ASN A 123 -6.43 18.21 11.96
CA ASN A 123 -5.36 17.46 11.33
C ASN A 123 -5.94 16.26 10.55
N PRO A 124 -5.30 15.84 9.45
CA PRO A 124 -5.88 14.82 8.56
C PRO A 124 -5.63 13.37 9.01
N PHE A 125 -4.81 13.13 10.04
CA PHE A 125 -4.26 11.79 10.34
C PHE A 125 -5.30 10.77 10.79
N ASP A 126 -6.24 11.14 11.66
CA ASP A 126 -7.36 10.27 12.03
C ASP A 126 -8.21 9.87 10.81
N ARG A 127 -8.44 10.82 9.89
CA ARG A 127 -9.14 10.54 8.62
C ARG A 127 -8.36 9.57 7.75
N TYR A 128 -7.06 9.81 7.53
CA TYR A 128 -6.24 8.89 6.74
C TYR A 128 -6.24 7.46 7.31
N LEU A 129 -6.16 7.32 8.63
CA LEU A 129 -6.21 6.02 9.30
C LEU A 129 -7.55 5.32 9.08
N ARG A 130 -8.66 6.02 9.29
CA ARG A 130 -10.02 5.47 9.04
C ARG A 130 -10.22 5.11 7.58
N ASP A 131 -9.81 5.97 6.66
CA ASP A 131 -9.94 5.74 5.22
C ASP A 131 -9.19 4.48 4.81
N MET A 132 -7.95 4.30 5.29
CA MET A 132 -7.17 3.10 4.98
C MET A 132 -7.71 1.84 5.65
N ASN A 133 -8.23 1.93 6.87
CA ASN A 133 -8.89 0.80 7.53
C ASN A 133 -10.14 0.35 6.78
N THR A 134 -10.94 1.29 6.27
CA THR A 134 -12.12 1.02 5.44
C THR A 134 -11.71 0.48 4.07
N ALA A 135 -10.74 1.11 3.39
CA ALA A 135 -10.25 0.68 2.09
C ALA A 135 -9.74 -0.76 2.11
N CYS A 136 -9.07 -1.17 3.20
CA CYS A 136 -8.60 -2.53 3.40
C CYS A 136 -9.72 -3.57 3.61
N GLN A 137 -10.97 -3.16 3.81
CA GLN A 137 -12.11 -4.08 3.85
C GLN A 137 -12.55 -4.53 2.46
N HIS A 138 -12.18 -3.79 1.41
CA HIS A 138 -12.51 -4.17 0.04
C HIS A 138 -11.88 -5.54 -0.28
N ILE A 139 -12.63 -6.41 -0.96
CA ILE A 139 -12.21 -7.79 -1.26
C ILE A 139 -10.78 -7.89 -1.78
N VAL A 140 -10.39 -7.04 -2.74
CA VAL A 140 -9.06 -6.98 -3.36
C VAL A 140 -7.87 -6.66 -2.43
N ALA A 141 -8.14 -6.16 -1.23
CA ALA A 141 -7.13 -5.80 -0.23
C ALA A 141 -6.99 -6.87 0.86
N GLN A 142 -7.96 -7.78 0.98
CA GLN A 142 -8.02 -8.79 2.04
C GLN A 142 -6.98 -9.89 1.85
N ALA A 143 -6.45 -10.43 2.96
CA ALA A 143 -5.42 -11.48 2.94
C ALA A 143 -5.84 -12.73 2.16
N LYS A 144 -7.13 -13.11 2.21
CA LYS A 144 -7.68 -14.24 1.44
C LYS A 144 -7.41 -14.15 -0.06
N THR A 145 -7.21 -12.94 -0.60
CA THR A 145 -6.88 -12.77 -2.02
C THR A 145 -5.49 -13.22 -2.40
N LEU A 146 -4.61 -13.51 -1.42
CA LEU A 146 -3.28 -14.07 -1.64
C LEU A 146 -3.34 -15.58 -1.96
N GLU A 147 -4.44 -16.27 -1.64
CA GLU A 147 -4.60 -17.70 -1.93
C GLU A 147 -4.55 -18.00 -3.44
N SER A 148 -5.18 -17.17 -4.26
CA SER A 148 -5.20 -17.34 -5.72
C SER A 148 -3.84 -17.13 -6.40
N PRO A 149 -3.10 -16.01 -6.19
CA PRO A 149 -1.75 -15.87 -6.72
C PRO A 149 -0.78 -16.87 -6.09
N GLY A 150 -0.94 -17.23 -4.81
CA GLY A 150 -0.13 -18.27 -4.17
C GLY A 150 -0.33 -19.65 -4.80
N GLY A 151 -1.58 -20.07 -5.01
CA GLY A 151 -1.93 -21.31 -5.70
C GLY A 151 -1.40 -21.32 -7.13
N LEU A 152 -1.49 -20.19 -7.84
CA LEU A 152 -0.93 -20.06 -9.19
C LEU A 152 0.60 -20.29 -9.21
N LEU A 153 1.34 -19.74 -8.24
CA LEU A 153 2.79 -19.94 -8.14
C LEU A 153 3.18 -21.38 -7.77
N LEU A 154 2.25 -22.12 -7.15
CA LEU A 154 2.42 -23.53 -6.81
C LEU A 154 1.93 -24.48 -7.93
N GLY A 155 1.54 -23.95 -9.08
CA GLY A 155 1.02 -24.74 -10.20
C GLY A 155 -0.37 -25.34 -9.96
N VAL A 156 -1.10 -24.87 -8.95
CA VAL A 156 -2.50 -25.28 -8.73
C VAL A 156 -3.36 -24.60 -9.79
N GLU A 157 -3.94 -25.39 -10.69
CA GLU A 157 -4.93 -24.89 -11.64
C GLU A 157 -6.10 -24.23 -10.89
N ASP A 158 -6.53 -23.08 -11.40
CA ASP A 158 -7.60 -22.27 -10.83
C ASP A 158 -8.91 -23.08 -10.79
N ARG A 159 -9.26 -23.62 -9.61
CA ARG A 159 -10.49 -24.42 -9.41
C ARG A 159 -11.77 -23.62 -9.70
N SER A 160 -11.70 -22.28 -9.77
CA SER A 160 -12.83 -21.44 -10.16
C SER A 160 -13.16 -21.51 -11.66
N ALA A 161 -12.34 -22.18 -12.47
CA ALA A 161 -12.63 -22.48 -13.87
C ALA A 161 -13.53 -23.73 -14.08
N ARG A 162 -13.78 -24.55 -13.05
CA ARG A 162 -14.60 -25.78 -13.15
C ARG A 162 -16.06 -25.63 -12.71
N MET A 163 -16.52 -24.42 -12.43
CA MET A 163 -17.87 -24.17 -11.89
C MET A 163 -18.81 -23.43 -12.86
N LEU A 164 -18.50 -23.47 -14.16
CA LEU A 164 -19.36 -23.13 -15.30
C LEU A 164 -19.05 -24.12 -16.44
#